data_AF-A0A1B9S2V1-F1
#
_entry.id   AF-A0A1B9S2V1-F1
#
_cell.length_a   1.000
_cell.length_b   1.000
_cell.length_c   1.000
_cell.angle_alpha   90.00
_cell.angle_beta   90.00
_cell.angle_gamma   90.00
#
_symmetry.space_group_name_H-M   'P 1'
#
loop_
_entity.id
_entity.type
_entity.pdbx_description
1 polymer ?
#
loop_
_entity_poly.entity_id
_entity_poly.type
_entity_poly.pdbx_seq_one_letter_code
_entity_poly.pdbx_strand_id
1 'polypeptide(L)' 'MFDPSGPVAAALMSWAGIGVAVAIAFLLFGFDKVDPGAHDAYAVRPLLVPGLVLLWPLVIWRWLRLTKEGE' A
#
# COMPACT_ATOMS: atom_id res chain seq x y z
N MET A 1 6.47 -27.09 -13.74
CA MET A 1 5.43 -27.30 -12.70
C MET A 1 5.77 -26.33 -11.58
N PHE A 2 5.07 -25.21 -11.47
CA PHE A 2 5.28 -24.25 -10.38
C PHE A 2 4.83 -24.95 -9.09
N ASP A 3 5.77 -25.23 -8.18
CA ASP A 3 5.44 -25.80 -6.87
C ASP A 3 4.83 -24.69 -6.00
N PRO A 4 3.51 -24.72 -5.71
CA PRO A 4 2.85 -23.67 -4.93
C PRO A 4 3.16 -23.75 -3.43
N SER A 5 3.91 -24.77 -3.00
CA SER A 5 4.28 -25.06 -1.61
C SER A 5 5.73 -24.68 -1.27
N GLY A 6 6.49 -24.15 -2.22
CA GLY A 6 7.86 -23.70 -1.99
C GLY A 6 7.96 -22.53 -1.00
N PRO A 7 9.08 -22.38 -0.27
CA PRO A 7 9.27 -21.28 0.68
C PRO A 7 9.12 -19.89 0.03
N VAL A 8 9.38 -19.79 -1.27
CA VAL A 8 9.17 -18.58 -2.07
C VAL A 8 7.69 -18.23 -2.21
N ALA A 9 6.82 -19.22 -2.46
CA ALA A 9 5.38 -18.97 -2.58
C ALA A 9 4.80 -18.50 -1.24
N ALA A 10 5.24 -19.12 -0.13
CA ALA A 10 4.87 -18.68 1.22
C ALA A 10 5.33 -17.25 1.52
N ALA A 11 6.58 -16.91 1.15
CA ALA A 11 7.10 -15.54 1.29
C ALA A 11 6.28 -14.54 0.47
N LEU A 12 5.96 -14.85 -0.80
CA LEU A 12 5.13 -14.00 -1.66
C LEU A 12 3.71 -13.82 -1.11
N MET A 13 3.09 -14.88 -0.58
CA MET A 13 1.76 -14.79 0.05
C MET A 13 1.78 -13.93 1.30
N SER A 14 2.80 -14.07 2.15
CA SER A 14 2.96 -13.21 3.33
C SER A 14 3.22 -11.75 2.94
N TRP A 15 4.04 -11.51 1.92
CA TRP A 15 4.31 -10.17 1.39
C TRP A 15 3.04 -9.52 0.84
N ALA A 16 2.28 -10.25 0.01
CA ALA A 16 1.03 -9.77 -0.54
C ALA A 16 -0.02 -9.52 0.55
N GLY A 17 -0.12 -10.41 1.55
CA GLY A 17 -1.03 -10.25 2.68
C GLY A 17 -0.74 -9.00 3.50
N ILE A 18 0.54 -8.75 3.82
CA ILE A 18 0.98 -7.53 4.50
C ILE A 18 0.71 -6.31 3.62
N GLY A 19 1.04 -6.38 2.33
CA GLY A 19 0.79 -5.30 1.38
C GLY A 19 -0.69 -4.94 1.27
N VAL A 20 -1.60 -5.93 1.30
CA VAL A 20 -3.05 -5.70 1.32
C VAL A 20 -3.49 -5.04 2.62
N ALA A 21 -3.00 -5.51 3.77
CA ALA A 21 -3.31 -4.88 5.05
C ALA A 21 -2.84 -3.41 5.11
N VAL A 22 -1.64 -3.14 4.61
CA VAL A 22 -1.09 -1.78 4.51
C VAL A 22 -1.89 -0.95 3.51
N ALA A 23 -2.31 -1.52 2.39
CA ALA A 23 -3.14 -0.84 1.41
C ALA A 23 -4.50 -0.42 2.00
N ILE A 24 -5.14 -1.32 2.76
CA ILE A 24 -6.38 -1.03 3.48
C ILE A 24 -6.14 0.07 4.52
N ALA A 25 -5.07 -0.04 5.33
CA ALA A 25 -4.73 0.98 6.32
C ALA A 25 -4.46 2.35 5.67
N PHE A 26 -3.77 2.38 4.53
CA PHE A 26 -3.50 3.60 3.78
C PHE A 26 -4.77 4.21 3.16
N LEU A 27 -5.69 3.37 2.67
CA LEU A 27 -7.01 3.81 2.19
C LEU A 27 -7.90 4.32 3.32
N LEU A 28 -7.77 3.81 4.55
CA LEU A 28 -8.56 4.23 5.70
C LEU A 28 -7.97 5.46 6.43
N PHE A 29 -6.65 5.51 6.63
CA PHE A 29 -5.98 6.53 7.44
C PHE A 29 -5.12 7.50 6.61
N GLY A 30 -4.48 7.03 5.55
CA GLY A 30 -3.65 7.87 4.67
C GLY A 30 -4.49 8.84 3.84
N PHE A 31 -5.75 8.49 3.59
CA PHE A 31 -6.69 9.28 2.81
C PHE A 31 -6.95 10.67 3.38
N ASP A 32 -7.09 10.76 4.71
CA ASP A 32 -7.45 11.99 5.42
C ASP A 32 -6.23 12.92 5.62
N LYS A 33 -5.01 12.36 5.53
CA LYS A 33 -3.75 13.08 5.80
C LYS A 33 -2.97 13.48 4.55
N VAL A 34 -3.13 12.77 3.43
CA VAL A 34 -2.30 12.99 2.24
C VAL A 34 -2.83 14.11 1.35
N ASP A 35 -4.15 14.36 1.28
CA ASP A 35 -4.64 15.44 0.42
C ASP A 35 -6.12 15.84 0.68
N PRO A 36 -6.40 17.00 1.32
CA PRO A 36 -7.73 17.62 1.30
C PRO A 36 -8.12 18.20 -0.06
N GLY A 37 -7.20 18.27 -1.04
CA GLY A 37 -7.36 18.90 -2.35
C GLY A 37 -7.41 17.95 -3.56
N ALA A 38 -7.08 16.67 -3.41
CA ALA A 38 -7.09 15.69 -4.50
C ALA A 38 -8.49 15.10 -4.75
N HIS A 39 -9.44 15.98 -5.07
CA HIS A 39 -10.81 15.63 -5.43
C HIS A 39 -10.95 14.96 -6.81
N ASP A 40 -9.96 15.07 -7.71
CA ASP A 40 -10.18 14.80 -9.14
C ASP A 40 -9.77 13.38 -9.61
N ALA A 41 -8.98 12.65 -8.83
CA ALA A 41 -8.39 11.37 -9.26
C ALA A 41 -8.94 10.13 -8.50
N TYR A 42 -10.26 10.04 -8.31
CA TYR A 42 -10.90 8.88 -7.67
C TYR A 42 -10.83 7.60 -8.53
N ALA A 43 -10.85 7.73 -9.87
CA ALA A 43 -10.98 6.60 -10.79
C ALA A 43 -9.71 5.73 -10.93
N VAL A 44 -8.52 6.28 -10.63
CA VAL A 44 -7.23 5.57 -10.76
C VAL A 44 -6.81 4.85 -9.47
N ARG A 45 -7.55 5.02 -8.36
CA ARG A 45 -7.19 4.48 -7.04
C ARG A 45 -7.21 2.95 -6.94
N PRO A 46 -8.17 2.22 -7.52
CA PRO A 46 -8.11 0.75 -7.55
C PRO A 46 -6.89 0.25 -8.31
N LEU A 47 -6.44 1.00 -9.32
CA LEU A 47 -5.25 0.69 -10.12
C LEU A 47 -3.95 0.90 -9.33
N LEU A 48 -3.97 1.77 -8.31
CA LEU A 48 -2.85 1.95 -7.39
C LEU A 48 -2.75 0.84 -6.35
N VAL A 49 -3.86 0.17 -5.99
CA VAL A 49 -3.86 -0.95 -5.02
C VAL A 49 -2.81 -2.03 -5.33
N PRO A 50 -2.69 -2.58 -6.56
CA PRO A 50 -1.64 -3.56 -6.85
C PRO A 50 -0.23 -2.98 -6.69
N GLY A 51 -0.01 -1.71 -7.06
CA GLY A 51 1.27 -1.02 -6.82
C GLY A 51 1.55 -0.80 -5.33
N LEU A 52 0.51 -0.52 -4.55
CA LEU A 52 0.57 -0.28 -3.10
C LEU A 52 0.89 -1.58 -2.34
N VAL A 53 0.27 -2.68 -2.75
CA VAL A 53 0.55 -4.02 -2.21
C VAL A 53 1.98 -4.44 -2.55
N LEU A 54 2.47 -4.14 -3.75
CA LEU A 54 3.82 -4.47 -4.17
C LEU A 54 4.88 -3.62 -3.45
N LEU A 55 4.63 -2.31 -3.33
CA LEU A 55 5.57 -1.31 -2.81
C LEU A 55 5.23 -0.84 -1.39
N TRP A 56 4.52 -1.65 -0.62
CA TRP A 56 4.05 -1.30 0.74
C TRP A 56 5.13 -0.73 1.69
N PRO A 57 6.41 -1.15 1.66
CA PRO A 57 7.43 -0.58 2.56
C PRO A 57 7.72 0.89 2.20
N LEU A 58 7.74 1.20 0.90
CA LEU A 58 7.97 2.55 0.39
C LEU A 58 6.77 3.45 0.71
N VAL A 59 5.55 2.90 0.66
CA VAL A 59 4.31 3.59 1.02
C VAL A 59 4.34 3.99 2.50
N ILE A 60 4.70 3.06 3.39
CA ILE A 60 4.85 3.36 4.82
C ILE A 60 5.93 4.43 5.03
N TRP A 61 7.10 4.29 4.40
CA TRP A 61 8.19 5.25 4.53
C TRP A 61 7.77 6.66 4.09
N ARG A 62 7.07 6.75 2.96
CA ARG A 62 6.52 8.01 2.46
C ARG A 62 5.45 8.58 3.38
N TRP A 63 4.58 7.73 3.93
CA TRP A 63 3.55 8.14 4.89
C TRP A 63 4.16 8.72 6.18
N LEU A 64 5.17 8.06 6.74
CA LEU A 64 5.88 8.54 7.93
C LEU A 64 6.59 9.87 7.68
N ARG A 65 7.18 10.04 6.48
CA ARG A 65 7.85 11.28 6.09
C ARG A 65 6.87 12.45 5.95
N LEU A 66 5.76 12.25 5.24
CA LEU A 66 4.72 13.26 5.09
C LEU A 66 4.07 13.64 6.42
N THR A 67 3.91 12.67 7.33
CA THR A 67 3.40 12.92 8.68
C THR A 67 4.36 13.79 9.50
N LYS A 68 5.68 13.70 9.23
CA LYS A 68 6.72 14.43 9.95
C LYS A 68 6.99 15.85 9.41
N GLU A 69 6.69 16.14 8.15
CA GLU A 69 6.79 17.48 7.56
C GLU A 69 5.56 18.38 7.86
N GLY A 70 4.50 17.80 8.42
CA GLY A 70 3.29 18.53 8.85
C GLY A 70 3.29 19.00 10.31
N GLU A 71 4.44 18.98 10.99
CA GLU A 71 4.66 19.51 12.35
C GLU A 71 5.62 20.70 12.32
#